data_AF-A0AA37GDT9-F1
#
_entry.id   AF-A0AA37GDT9-F1
#
_cell.length_a   1.000
_cell.length_b   1.000
_cell.length_c   1.000
_cell.angle_alpha   90.00
_cell.angle_beta   90.00
_cell.angle_gamma   90.00
#
_symmetry.space_group_name_H-M   'P 1'
#
loop_
_entity.id
_entity.type
_entity.pdbx_description
1 polymer ?
#
loop_
_entity_poly.entity_id
_entity_poly.type
_entity_poly.pdbx_seq_one_letter_code
_entity_poly.pdbx_strand_id
1 'polypeptide(L)'
;MAAEEFRPNNTIAHRYAKADVLQKALIDLGFEKKDVIIRANNQDGFKMQLPRVLELKETATILKAFADAKRKAMADETDETDE
;
A
#
# COMPACT_ATOMS: atom_id res chain seq x y z
N MET A 1 6.36 -3.20 -30.57
CA MET A 1 6.60 -3.68 -29.19
C MET A 1 5.35 -3.35 -28.40
N ALA A 2 4.53 -4.35 -28.05
CA ALA A 2 3.37 -4.11 -27.21
C ALA A 2 3.89 -3.77 -25.82
N ALA A 3 3.78 -2.51 -25.41
CA ALA A 3 3.91 -2.16 -24.01
C ALA A 3 2.82 -2.96 -23.28
N GLU A 4 3.19 -3.88 -22.39
CA GLU A 4 2.24 -4.49 -21.47
C GLU A 4 1.43 -3.36 -20.83
N GLU A 5 0.17 -3.25 -21.24
CA GLU A 5 -0.70 -2.18 -20.79
C GLU A 5 -0.90 -2.38 -19.29
N PHE A 6 -0.23 -1.55 -18.49
CA PHE A 6 -0.51 -1.47 -17.07
C PHE A 6 -1.98 -1.07 -16.91
N ARG A 7 -2.79 -2.02 -16.47
CA ARG A 7 -4.24 -1.89 -16.29
C ARG A 7 -4.52 -1.92 -14.79
N PRO A 8 -4.40 -0.79 -14.09
CA PRO A 8 -4.67 -0.73 -12.67
C PRO A 8 -6.15 -1.05 -12.45
N ASN A 9 -6.42 -2.08 -11.68
CA ASN A 9 -7.78 -2.45 -11.29
C ASN A 9 -8.15 -1.87 -9.92
N ASN A 10 -7.16 -1.45 -9.13
CA ASN A 10 -7.36 -0.84 -7.82
C ASN A 10 -6.51 0.41 -7.70
N THR A 11 -7.04 1.43 -7.02
CA THR A 11 -6.31 2.65 -6.70
C THR A 11 -6.60 3.02 -5.26
N ILE A 12 -5.56 3.26 -4.47
CA ILE A 12 -5.69 3.78 -3.11
C ILE A 12 -4.97 5.12 -3.03
N ALA A 13 -5.71 6.18 -2.71
CA ALA A 13 -5.17 7.49 -2.39
C ALA A 13 -5.23 7.69 -0.88
N HIS A 14 -4.08 7.91 -0.24
CA HIS A 14 -4.02 8.15 1.20
C HIS A 14 -2.75 8.92 1.56
N ARG A 15 -2.88 9.98 2.38
CA ARG A 15 -1.77 10.86 2.80
C ARG A 15 -0.59 10.17 3.48
N TYR A 16 -0.82 8.97 4.04
CA TYR A 16 0.20 8.16 4.70
C TYR A 16 0.47 6.86 3.95
N ALA A 17 0.01 6.73 2.71
CA ALA A 17 0.27 5.53 1.94
C ALA A 17 1.77 5.40 1.70
N LYS A 18 2.31 4.22 2.03
CA LYS A 18 3.69 3.83 1.76
C LYS A 18 3.66 2.57 0.91
N ALA A 19 4.46 2.54 -0.15
CA ALA A 19 4.54 1.37 -1.04
C ALA A 19 4.87 0.08 -0.27
N ASP A 20 5.77 0.17 0.71
CA ASP A 20 6.21 -0.95 1.54
C ASP A 20 5.06 -1.53 2.39
N VAL A 21 4.31 -0.65 3.07
CA VAL A 21 3.14 -1.03 3.87
C VAL A 21 2.03 -1.59 2.99
N LEU A 22 1.81 -0.99 1.81
CA LEU A 22 0.83 -1.46 0.85
C LEU A 22 1.17 -2.86 0.37
N GLN A 23 2.41 -3.08 -0.05
CA GLN A 23 2.90 -4.36 -0.52
C GLN A 23 2.78 -5.43 0.58
N LYS A 24 3.16 -5.10 1.81
CA LYS A 24 3.04 -6.01 2.95
C LYS A 24 1.59 -6.36 3.27
N ALA A 25 0.70 -5.37 3.29
CA ALA A 25 -0.73 -5.59 3.51
C ALA A 25 -1.36 -6.46 2.40
N LEU A 26 -0.96 -6.26 1.15
CA LEU A 26 -1.42 -7.10 0.03
C LEU A 26 -0.91 -8.54 0.16
N ILE A 27 0.34 -8.74 0.55
CA ILE A 27 0.88 -10.09 0.79
C ILE A 27 0.13 -10.78 1.95
N ASP A 28 -0.17 -10.04 3.03
CA ASP A 28 -0.92 -10.55 4.19
C ASP A 28 -2.36 -10.96 3.82
N LEU A 29 -2.98 -10.26 2.88
CA LEU A 29 -4.28 -10.59 2.29
C LEU A 29 -4.25 -11.82 1.35
N GLY A 30 -3.05 -12.36 1.08
CA GLY A 30 -2.85 -13.54 0.24
C GLY A 30 -2.51 -13.23 -1.22
N PHE A 31 -2.17 -11.98 -1.57
CA PHE A 31 -1.69 -11.65 -2.91
C PHE A 31 -0.20 -11.96 -3.06
N GLU A 32 0.17 -12.64 -4.15
CA GLU A 32 1.58 -12.92 -4.41
C GLU A 32 2.33 -11.66 -4.86
N LYS A 33 3.52 -11.42 -4.30
CA LYS A 33 4.38 -10.27 -4.63
C LYS A 33 4.65 -10.11 -6.14
N LYS A 34 4.70 -11.22 -6.88
CA LYS A 34 4.95 -11.26 -8.33
C LYS A 34 3.76 -10.75 -9.16
N ASP A 35 2.54 -10.89 -8.64
CA ASP A 35 1.29 -10.49 -9.28
C ASP A 35 0.82 -9.10 -8.82
N VAL A 36 1.52 -8.50 -7.85
CA VAL A 36 1.24 -7.18 -7.29
C VAL A 36 2.14 -6.15 -7.98
N ILE A 37 1.57 -5.35 -8.88
CA ILE A 37 2.29 -4.22 -9.49
C ILE A 37 1.78 -2.93 -8.86
N ILE A 38 2.64 -2.22 -8.15
CA ILE A 38 2.34 -0.93 -7.51
C ILE A 38 3.04 0.19 -8.28
N ARG A 39 2.29 1.23 -8.66
CA ARG A 39 2.83 2.48 -9.19
C ARG A 39 2.37 3.66 -8.36
N ALA A 40 3.31 4.48 -7.91
CA ALA A 40 3.00 5.78 -7.34
C ALA A 40 2.39 6.69 -8.43
N ASN A 41 1.38 7.45 -8.05
CA ASN A 41 0.79 8.51 -8.85
C ASN A 41 1.22 9.86 -8.29
N ASN A 42 1.39 10.87 -9.15
CA ASN A 42 1.89 12.21 -8.80
C ASN A 42 0.98 13.03 -7.85
N GLN A 43 -0.15 12.47 -7.40
CA GLN A 43 -1.16 13.12 -6.54
C GLN A 43 -1.42 12.32 -5.25
N ASP A 44 -0.37 11.82 -4.58
CA ASP A 44 -0.51 11.22 -3.23
C ASP A 44 -1.33 9.91 -3.18
N GLY A 45 -1.20 9.08 -4.21
CA GLY A 45 -1.86 7.78 -4.27
C GLY A 45 -1.06 6.71 -4.99
N PHE A 46 -1.49 5.45 -4.81
CA PHE A 46 -0.91 4.28 -5.42
C PHE A 46 -1.94 3.59 -6.31
N LYS A 47 -1.56 3.42 -7.57
CA LYS A 47 -2.28 2.57 -8.52
C LYS A 47 -1.69 1.18 -8.43
N MET A 48 -2.55 0.19 -8.31
CA MET A 48 -2.11 -1.19 -8.23
C MET A 48 -2.88 -2.05 -9.21
N GLN A 49 -2.13 -2.95 -9.82
CA GLN A 49 -2.67 -4.02 -10.65
C GLN A 49 -2.53 -5.30 -9.84
N LEU A 50 -3.68 -5.89 -9.54
CA LEU A 50 -3.83 -7.12 -8.78
C LEU A 50 -4.54 -8.16 -9.66
N PRO A 51 -4.36 -9.47 -9.40
CA PRO A 51 -5.07 -10.52 -10.13
C PRO A 51 -6.59 -10.48 -9.88
N ARG A 52 -7.03 -9.90 -8.76
CA ARG A 52 -8.45 -9.66 -8.43
C ARG A 52 -8.67 -8.25 -7.89
N VAL A 53 -9.91 -7.78 -7.94
CA VAL A 53 -10.32 -6.50 -7.34
C VAL A 53 -10.30 -6.63 -5.81
N LEU A 54 -9.91 -5.57 -5.10
CA LEU A 54 -9.98 -5.54 -3.64
C LEU A 54 -11.43 -5.40 -3.19
N GLU A 55 -11.82 -6.21 -2.22
CA GLU A 55 -13.08 -6.02 -1.51
C GLU A 55 -13.02 -4.76 -0.62
N LEU A 56 -14.19 -4.23 -0.28
CA LEU A 56 -14.31 -3.08 0.63
C LEU A 56 -13.63 -3.34 1.97
N LYS A 57 -13.72 -4.57 2.49
CA LYS A 57 -13.08 -4.99 3.74
C LYS A 57 -11.55 -5.00 3.62
N GLU A 58 -11.02 -5.55 2.52
CA GLU A 58 -9.57 -5.59 2.26
C GLU A 58 -9.00 -4.18 2.13
N THR A 59 -9.72 -3.30 1.42
CA THR A 59 -9.36 -1.88 1.29
C THR A 59 -9.32 -1.19 2.66
N ALA A 60 -10.31 -1.44 3.53
CA ALA A 60 -10.33 -0.91 4.88
C ALA A 60 -9.14 -1.44 5.72
N THR A 61 -8.77 -2.71 5.57
CA THR A 61 -7.59 -3.30 6.23
C THR A 61 -6.30 -2.61 5.79
N ILE A 62 -6.12 -2.36 4.49
CA ILE A 62 -4.96 -1.66 3.94
C ILE A 62 -4.89 -0.21 4.47
N LEU A 63 -6.02 0.50 4.47
CA LEU A 63 -6.10 1.86 5.00
C LEU A 63 -5.74 1.91 6.49
N LYS A 64 -6.24 0.94 7.27
CA LYS A 64 -5.89 0.78 8.68
C LYS A 64 -4.40 0.49 8.85
N ALA A 65 -3.81 -0.35 8.00
CA ALA A 65 -2.38 -0.65 8.03
C ALA A 65 -1.53 0.61 7.77
N PHE A 66 -1.95 1.52 6.88
CA PHE A 66 -1.25 2.80 6.71
C PHE A 66 -1.30 3.69 7.95
N ALA A 67 -2.47 3.78 8.59
CA ALA A 67 -2.62 4.55 9.82
C ALA A 67 -1.78 3.95 10.97
N ASP A 68 -1.78 2.63 11.09
CA ASP A 68 -1.01 1.89 12.09
C ASP A 68 0.50 2.05 11.86
N ALA A 69 0.97 1.87 10.63
CA ALA A 69 2.37 2.07 10.27
C ALA A 69 2.84 3.51 10.53
N LYS A 70 1.97 4.52 10.32
CA LYS A 70 2.30 5.91 10.65
C LYS A 70 2.38 6.13 12.16
N ARG A 71 1.43 5.59 12.94
CA ARG A 71 1.48 5.64 14.41
C ARG A 71 2.74 4.97 14.95
N LYS A 72 3.08 3.80 14.42
CA LYS A 72 4.27 3.05 14.83
C LYS A 72 5.55 3.82 14.49
N ALA A 73 5.61 4.43 13.30
CA ALA A 73 6.73 5.28 12.93
C ALA A 73 6.87 6.53 13.83
N MET A 74 5.77 7.09 14.33
CA MET A 74 5.82 8.19 15.31
C MET A 74 6.27 7.73 16.69
N ALA A 75 5.81 6.55 17.14
CA ALA A 75 6.21 5.99 18.44
C ALA A 75 7.69 5.61 18.48
N ASP A 76 8.22 5.06 17.39
CA ASP A 76 9.63 4.68 17.25
C ASP A 76 10.56 5.92 17.27
N GLU A 77 10.11 7.04 16.72
CA GLU A 77 10.85 8.31 16.69
C GLU A 77 10.94 9.01 18.06
N THR A 78 10.20 8.55 19.08
CA THR A 78 10.18 9.19 20.41
C THR A 78 11.04 8.48 21.47
N ASP A 79 11.71 7.38 21.12
CA ASP A 79 12.53 6.59 22.06
C ASP A 79 14.05 6.90 21.97
N GLU A 80 14.49 7.71 20.99
CA GLU A 80 15.91 7.97 20.73
C GLU A 80 16.37 9.39 21.13
N THR A 81 15.77 9.97 22.18
CA THR A 81 16.29 11.22 22.79
C THR A 81 16.03 11.25 24.29
N ASP A 82 16.73 10.40 25.04
CA ASP A 82 17.03 10.62 26.45
C ASP A 82 18.37 9.93 26.77
N GLU A 83 19.48 10.64 26.52
CA GLU A 83 20.79 10.42 27.16
C GLU A 83 21.22 11.73 27.85
#